data_AF-A0A2E0VMS0-F1
#
_entry.id   AF-A0A2E0VMS0-F1
#
_cell.length_a   1.000
_cell.length_b   1.000
_cell.length_c   1.000
_cell.angle_alpha   90.00
_cell.angle_beta   90.00
_cell.angle_gamma   90.00
#
_symmetry.space_group_name_H-M   'P 1'
#
loop_
_entity.id
_entity.type
_entity.pdbx_description
1 polymer ?
#
loop_
_entity_poly.entity_id
_entity_poly.type
_entity_poly.pdbx_seq_one_letter_code
_entity_poly.pdbx_strand_id
1 'polypeptide(L)'
;MAAPRVWVVVVWLAVMASAFGVIQVSHQCRNLYSELSALQRTENRLQVEWGQYLLEQSALASLNRVEKTAIDELGMRVPDFDELIMVEP
;
A
#
# COMPACT_ATOMS: atom_id res chain seq x y z
N MET A 1 32.08 -56.58 12.64
CA MET A 1 30.87 -56.05 13.30
C MET A 1 30.90 -54.52 13.58
N ALA A 2 31.89 -53.75 13.11
CA ALA A 2 31.98 -52.29 13.39
C ALA A 2 31.18 -51.39 12.43
N ALA A 3 30.86 -51.86 11.22
CA ALA A 3 30.13 -51.11 10.20
C ALA A 3 28.79 -50.49 10.65
N PRO A 4 27.90 -51.19 11.39
CA PRO A 4 26.61 -50.60 11.77
C PRO A 4 26.74 -49.43 12.75
N ARG A 5 27.78 -49.41 13.60
CA ARG A 5 28.00 -48.31 14.56
C ARG A 5 28.42 -47.01 13.86
N VAL A 6 29.21 -47.12 12.78
CA VAL A 6 29.64 -45.97 11.98
C VAL A 6 28.44 -45.31 11.29
N TRP A 7 27.54 -46.11 10.70
CA TRP A 7 26.32 -45.59 10.07
C TRP A 7 25.42 -44.84 11.05
N VAL A 8 25.26 -45.34 12.28
CA VAL A 8 24.47 -44.66 13.32
C VAL A 8 25.07 -43.29 13.65
N VAL A 9 26.40 -43.19 13.78
CA VAL A 9 27.07 -41.92 14.06
C VAL A 9 26.92 -40.93 12.90
N VAL A 10 27.04 -41.42 11.65
CA VAL A 10 26.87 -40.58 10.45
C VAL A 10 25.45 -40.02 10.37
N VAL A 11 24.44 -40.85 10.55
CA VAL A 11 23.03 -40.40 10.54
C VAL A 11 22.76 -39.43 11.68
N TRP A 12 23.30 -39.69 12.87
CA TRP A 12 23.15 -38.78 14.01
C TRP A 12 23.74 -37.40 13.72
N LEU A 13 24.96 -37.34 13.17
CA LEU A 13 25.59 -36.08 12.76
C LEU A 13 24.80 -35.37 11.65
N ALA A 14 24.27 -36.11 10.68
CA ALA A 14 23.46 -35.55 9.60
C ALA A 14 22.16 -34.92 10.15
N VAL A 15 21.50 -35.58 11.09
CA VAL A 15 20.29 -35.05 11.76
C VAL A 15 20.62 -33.80 12.57
N MET A 16 21.74 -33.79 13.31
CA MET A 16 22.17 -32.59 14.04
C MET A 16 22.45 -31.42 13.09
N ALA A 17 23.18 -31.65 12.00
CA ALA A 17 23.45 -30.62 11.00
C ALA A 17 22.15 -30.07 10.40
N SER A 18 21.18 -30.95 10.09
CA SER A 18 19.86 -30.55 9.62
C SER A 18 19.12 -29.69 10.65
N ALA A 19 19.14 -30.07 11.93
CA ALA A 19 18.51 -29.30 12.99
C ALA A 19 19.09 -27.88 13.11
N PHE A 20 20.42 -27.73 13.07
CA PHE A 20 21.06 -26.41 13.03
C PHE A 20 20.68 -25.61 11.79
N GLY A 21 20.58 -26.26 10.63
CA GLY A 21 20.11 -25.64 9.40
C GLY A 21 18.69 -25.07 9.54
N VAL A 22 17.76 -25.84 10.09
CA VAL A 22 16.38 -25.41 10.33
C VAL A 22 16.32 -24.23 11.28
N ILE A 23 17.10 -24.26 12.38
CA ILE A 23 17.17 -23.15 13.33
C ILE A 23 17.62 -21.87 12.64
N GLN A 24 18.68 -21.95 11.82
CA GLN A 24 19.21 -20.79 11.14
C GLN A 24 18.23 -20.24 10.08
N VAL A 25 17.59 -21.11 9.30
CA VAL A 25 16.57 -20.68 8.34
C VAL A 25 15.38 -20.03 9.06
N SER A 26 14.95 -20.57 10.20
CA SER A 26 13.89 -19.96 11.00
C SER A 26 14.27 -18.57 11.51
N HIS A 27 15.50 -18.39 11.98
CA HIS A 27 15.98 -17.10 12.46
C HIS A 27 16.05 -16.06 11.33
N GLN A 28 16.60 -16.43 10.17
CA GLN A 28 16.61 -15.56 9.00
C GLN A 28 15.20 -15.21 8.54
N CYS A 29 14.30 -16.20 8.48
CA CYS A 29 12.90 -15.98 8.10
C CYS A 29 12.23 -14.95 9.01
N ARG A 30 12.43 -15.02 10.34
CA ARG A 30 11.91 -14.02 11.28
C ARG A 30 12.44 -12.62 11.00
N ASN A 31 13.73 -12.48 10.71
CA ASN A 31 14.34 -11.19 10.44
C ASN A 31 13.82 -10.57 9.14
N LEU A 32 13.82 -11.35 8.04
CA LEU A 32 13.29 -10.90 6.75
C LEU A 32 11.80 -10.53 6.84
N TYR A 33 11.02 -11.31 7.58
CA TYR A 33 9.60 -11.02 7.76
C TYR A 33 9.36 -9.74 8.57
N SER A 34 10.20 -9.47 9.57
CA SER A 34 10.16 -8.22 10.33
C SER A 34 10.46 -7.01 9.45
N GLU A 35 11.48 -7.12 8.58
CA GLU A 35 11.84 -6.07 7.63
C GLU A 35 10.72 -5.82 6.62
N LEU A 36 10.19 -6.87 6.01
CA LEU A 36 9.05 -6.80 5.10
C LEU A 36 7.86 -6.11 5.76
N SER A 37 7.54 -6.52 7.00
CA SER A 37 6.45 -5.93 7.77
C SER A 37 6.65 -4.43 8.02
N ALA A 38 7.89 -3.98 8.25
CA ALA A 38 8.20 -2.57 8.45
C ALA A 38 8.05 -1.75 7.15
N LEU A 39 8.51 -2.29 6.02
CA LEU A 39 8.32 -1.66 4.71
C LEU A 39 6.82 -1.55 4.37
N GLN A 40 6.06 -2.61 4.60
CA GLN A 40 4.62 -2.63 4.30
C GLN A 40 3.83 -1.64 5.17
N ARG A 41 4.22 -1.46 6.44
CA ARG A 41 3.63 -0.39 7.29
C ARG A 41 3.93 1.00 6.75
N THR A 42 5.13 1.21 6.23
CA THR A 42 5.55 2.49 5.65
C THR A 42 4.76 2.81 4.38
N GLU A 43 4.59 1.81 3.52
CA GLU A 43 3.80 1.91 2.29
C GLU A 43 2.33 2.24 2.60
N ASN A 44 1.69 1.48 3.50
CA ASN A 44 0.32 1.77 3.92
C ASN A 44 0.16 3.20 4.48
N ARG A 45 1.12 3.67 5.28
CA ARG A 45 1.08 5.04 5.82
C ARG A 45 1.14 6.08 4.70
N LEU A 46 2.05 5.91 3.75
CA LEU A 46 2.17 6.80 2.59
C LEU A 46 0.89 6.80 1.74
N GLN A 47 0.26 5.64 1.58
CA GLN A 47 -0.99 5.54 0.83
C GLN A 47 -2.15 6.27 1.52
N VAL A 48 -2.22 6.22 2.85
CA VAL A 48 -3.19 7.01 3.62
C VAL A 48 -2.95 8.51 3.44
N GLU A 49 -1.70 8.96 3.60
CA GLU A 49 -1.31 10.37 3.39
C GLU A 49 -1.65 10.83 1.97
N TRP A 50 -1.35 10.00 0.96
CA TRP A 50 -1.70 10.30 -0.43
C TRP A 50 -3.21 10.41 -0.64
N GLY A 51 -4.00 9.54 -0.03
CA GLY A 51 -5.46 9.63 -0.04
C GLY A 51 -5.97 10.92 0.58
N GLN A 52 -5.37 11.37 1.69
CA GLN A 52 -5.69 12.66 2.30
C GLN A 52 -5.39 13.82 1.36
N TYR A 53 -4.21 13.85 0.73
CA TYR A 53 -3.87 14.89 -0.26
C TYR A 53 -4.81 14.89 -1.47
N LEU A 54 -5.25 13.72 -1.93
CA LEU A 54 -6.20 13.62 -3.03
C LEU A 54 -7.58 14.19 -2.64
N LEU A 55 -8.03 13.96 -1.41
CA LEU A 55 -9.25 14.54 -0.88
C LEU A 55 -9.14 16.07 -0.73
N GLU A 56 -8.01 16.57 -0.24
CA GLU A 56 -7.72 18.01 -0.19
C GLU A 56 -7.75 18.64 -1.60
N GLN A 57 -7.11 17.99 -2.58
CA GLN A 57 -7.07 18.47 -3.96
C GLN A 57 -8.46 18.44 -4.60
N SER A 58 -9.23 17.38 -4.43
CA SER A 58 -10.59 17.27 -4.98
C SER A 58 -11.58 18.23 -4.31
N ALA A 59 -11.43 18.53 -3.02
CA ALA A 59 -12.19 19.58 -2.35
C ALA A 59 -11.85 20.96 -2.93
N LEU A 60 -10.58 21.24 -3.21
CA LEU A 60 -10.14 22.47 -3.86
C LEU A 60 -10.55 22.55 -5.33
N ALA A 61 -10.59 21.43 -6.04
CA ALA A 61 -11.08 21.31 -7.42
C ALA A 61 -12.61 21.17 -7.49
N SER A 62 -13.30 21.19 -6.36
CA SER A 62 -14.75 21.05 -6.33
C SER A 62 -15.38 22.18 -7.13
N LEU A 63 -16.43 21.82 -7.88
CA LEU A 63 -17.23 22.72 -8.72
C LEU A 63 -17.62 24.00 -7.98
N ASN A 64 -17.75 23.92 -6.66
CA ASN A 64 -18.04 25.03 -5.75
C ASN A 64 -16.99 26.17 -5.84
N ARG A 65 -15.69 25.87 -5.98
CA ARG A 65 -14.68 26.93 -6.17
C ARG A 65 -14.82 27.61 -7.53
N VAL A 66 -15.10 26.82 -8.58
CA VAL A 66 -15.31 27.34 -9.94
C VAL A 66 -16.59 28.17 -10.01
N GLU A 67 -17.67 27.71 -9.40
CA GLU A 67 -18.96 28.41 -9.31
C GLU A 67 -18.81 29.71 -8.51
N LYS A 68 -18.10 29.67 -7.38
CA LYS A 68 -17.84 30.87 -6.59
C LYS A 68 -17.00 31.89 -7.34
N THR A 69 -15.95 31.49 -8.05
CA THR A 69 -15.19 32.39 -8.94
C THR A 69 -16.06 32.90 -10.10
N ALA A 70 -16.93 32.06 -10.68
CA ALA A 70 -17.83 32.48 -11.75
C ALA A 70 -18.84 33.55 -11.29
N ILE A 71 -19.37 33.42 -10.08
CA ILE A 71 -20.30 34.39 -9.50
C ILE A 71 -19.55 35.64 -9.01
N ASP A 72 -18.49 35.47 -8.20
CA ASP A 72 -17.84 36.58 -7.50
C ASP A 72 -16.88 37.39 -8.39
N GLU A 73 -16.08 36.74 -9.26
CA GLU A 73 -15.10 37.44 -10.11
C GLU A 73 -15.63 37.74 -11.51
N LEU A 74 -16.42 36.83 -12.09
CA LEU A 74 -16.95 36.95 -13.45
C LEU A 74 -18.37 37.51 -13.50
N GLY A 75 -19.03 37.69 -12.34
CA GLY A 75 -20.39 38.25 -12.27
C GLY A 75 -21.44 37.39 -12.94
N MET A 76 -21.18 36.08 -13.15
CA MET A 76 -22.13 35.19 -13.80
C MET A 76 -23.34 34.96 -12.91
N ARG A 77 -24.54 35.04 -13.50
CA ARG A 77 -25.82 34.67 -12.87
C ARG A 77 -26.45 33.54 -13.64
N VAL A 78 -27.28 32.74 -12.98
CA VAL A 78 -28.12 31.75 -13.66
C VAL A 78 -29.12 32.52 -14.54
N PRO A 79 -29.19 32.23 -15.86
CA PRO A 79 -30.14 32.86 -16.76
C PRO A 79 -31.57 32.47 -16.39
N ASP A 80 -32.51 33.40 -16.57
CA ASP A 80 -33.93 33.15 -16.30
C ASP A 80 -34.56 32.29 -17.41
N PHE A 81 -35.76 31.74 -17.17
CA PHE A 81 -36.41 30.82 -18.13
C PHE A 81 -36.59 31.41 -19.53
N ASP A 82 -36.78 32.72 -19.59
CA ASP A 82 -36.97 33.55 -20.79
C ASP A 82 -35.67 33.83 -21.56
N GLU A 83 -34.51 33.52 -20.98
CA GLU A 83 -33.19 33.68 -21.61
C GLU A 83 -32.64 32.36 -22.17
N LEU A 84 -33.38 31.24 -22.02
CA LEU A 84 -32.98 29.91 -22.49
C LEU A 84 -33.45 29.64 -23.92
N ILE A 85 -32.50 29.42 -24.85
CA ILE A 85 -32.79 29.00 -26.22
C ILE A 85 -32.39 27.54 -26.38
N MET A 86 -33.38 26.67 -26.63
CA MET A 86 -33.15 25.25 -26.87
C MET A 86 -32.85 25.03 -28.36
N VAL A 87 -31.66 24.50 -28.65
CA VAL A 87 -31.23 24.17 -30.02
C VAL A 87 -31.44 22.68 -30.25
N GLU A 88 -32.27 22.31 -31.23
CA GLU A 88 -32.43 20.92 -31.66
C GLU A 88 -31.18 20.46 -32.44
N PRO A 89 -30.76 19.18 -32.28
CA PRO A 89 -29.54 18.63 -32.88
C PRO A 89 -29.57 18.51 -34.41
#